data_AF-A0A6B3HRR4-F1
#
_entry.id   AF-A0A6B3HRR4-F1
#
_cell.length_a   1.000
_cell.length_b   1.000
_cell.length_c   1.000
_cell.angle_alpha   90.00
_cell.angle_beta   90.00
_cell.angle_gamma   90.00
#
_symmetry.space_group_name_H-M   'P 1'
#
loop_
_entity.id
_entity.type
_entity.pdbx_description
1 polymer ?
#
loop_
_entity_poly.entity_id
_entity_poly.type
_entity_poly.pdbx_seq_one_letter_code
_entity_poly.pdbx_strand_id
1 'polypeptide(L)'
;AMIAAYPILQPALEKISARIAVSEYARRTLVEHLGGDAVVIPNGVDVGFFAKAEPKAEWQGRTLGFIGRIDEPRKGLPVLMKALPAILAARPETRLLVAGRGDEEEAVASLPKELRGRVEFLGMVSD
;
A
#
# COMPACT_ATOMS: atom_id res chain seq x y z
N ALA A 1 0.32 -23.11 -10.53
CA ALA A 1 1.65 -23.30 -9.90
C ALA A 1 1.54 -23.91 -8.50
N MET A 2 0.79 -23.32 -7.54
CA MET A 2 0.64 -23.89 -6.19
C MET A 2 0.07 -25.32 -6.14
N ILE A 3 -0.88 -25.65 -7.01
CA ILE A 3 -1.52 -26.99 -7.04
C ILE A 3 -0.49 -28.11 -7.34
N ALA A 4 0.57 -27.82 -8.10
CA ALA A 4 1.56 -28.83 -8.50
C ALA A 4 2.52 -29.24 -7.37
N ALA A 5 2.74 -28.36 -6.38
CA ALA A 5 3.61 -28.63 -5.24
C ALA A 5 2.87 -29.21 -4.03
N TYR A 6 1.54 -29.33 -4.12
CA TYR A 6 0.68 -29.73 -3.01
C TYR A 6 1.05 -31.09 -2.39
N PRO A 7 1.30 -32.17 -3.17
CA PRO A 7 1.64 -33.47 -2.59
C PRO A 7 2.98 -33.48 -1.83
N ILE A 8 3.90 -32.60 -2.24
CA ILE A 8 5.23 -32.45 -1.63
C ILE A 8 5.12 -31.66 -0.31
N LEU A 9 4.24 -30.67 -0.27
CA LEU A 9 4.04 -29.79 0.89
C LEU A 9 3.05 -30.36 1.92
N GLN A 10 2.18 -31.29 1.52
CA GLN A 10 1.12 -31.85 2.37
C GLN A 10 1.62 -32.37 3.74
N PRO A 11 2.70 -33.18 3.85
CA PRO A 11 3.16 -33.68 5.15
C PRO A 11 3.66 -32.58 6.10
N ALA A 12 4.12 -31.45 5.56
CA ALA A 12 4.52 -30.29 6.36
C ALA A 12 3.31 -29.44 6.75
N LEU A 13 2.33 -29.29 5.84
CA LEU A 13 1.08 -28.56 6.09
C LEU A 13 0.18 -29.25 7.12
N GLU A 14 0.23 -30.58 7.21
CA GLU A 14 -0.48 -31.37 8.24
C GLU A 14 0.10 -31.19 9.65
N LYS A 15 1.36 -30.75 9.77
CA LYS A 15 2.02 -30.45 11.05
C LYS A 15 1.72 -29.03 11.57
N ILE A 16 1.04 -28.20 10.78
CA ILE A 16 0.69 -26.83 11.17
C ILE A 16 -0.56 -26.85 12.03
N SER A 17 -0.44 -26.44 13.29
CA SER A 17 -1.54 -26.43 14.26
C SER A 17 -2.61 -25.37 13.98
N ALA A 18 -2.24 -24.26 13.32
CA ALA A 18 -3.17 -23.20 12.97
C ALA A 18 -2.72 -22.50 11.68
N ARG A 19 -3.69 -22.24 10.78
CA ARG A 19 -3.47 -21.48 9.55
C ARG A 19 -4.18 -20.15 9.70
N ILE A 20 -3.43 -19.06 9.58
CA ILE A 20 -3.95 -17.70 9.77
C ILE A 20 -3.93 -16.98 8.43
N ALA A 21 -5.06 -16.39 8.08
CA ALA A 21 -5.19 -15.48 6.95
C ALA A 21 -5.46 -14.05 7.47
N VAL A 22 -4.88 -13.05 6.83
CA VAL A 22 -5.06 -11.63 7.23
C VAL A 22 -6.36 -11.02 6.71
N SER A 23 -7.08 -11.74 5.84
CA SER A 23 -8.35 -11.32 5.25
C SER A 23 -9.13 -12.53 4.70
N GLU A 24 -10.42 -12.35 4.46
CA GLU A 24 -11.25 -13.37 3.79
C GLU A 24 -10.75 -13.70 2.38
N TYR A 25 -10.21 -12.71 1.66
CA TYR A 25 -9.60 -12.94 0.36
C TYR A 25 -8.39 -13.88 0.47
N ALA A 26 -7.49 -13.61 1.42
CA ALA A 26 -6.32 -14.46 1.66
C ALA A 26 -6.73 -15.86 2.12
N ARG A 27 -7.76 -15.98 2.97
CA ARG A 27 -8.33 -17.26 3.40
C ARG A 27 -8.83 -18.06 2.20
N ARG A 28 -9.66 -17.44 1.35
CA ARG A 28 -10.19 -18.09 0.15
C ARG A 28 -9.08 -18.60 -0.75
N THR A 29 -8.07 -17.78 -1.05
CA THR A 29 -6.92 -18.20 -1.87
C THR A 29 -6.19 -19.39 -1.25
N LEU A 30 -5.99 -19.39 0.07
CA LEU A 30 -5.32 -20.48 0.78
C LEU A 30 -6.14 -21.78 0.73
N VAL A 31 -7.45 -21.70 1.00
CA VAL A 31 -8.37 -22.85 0.95
C VAL A 31 -8.45 -23.43 -0.47
N GLU A 32 -8.58 -22.57 -1.49
CA GLU A 32 -8.66 -22.98 -2.90
C GLU A 32 -7.41 -23.73 -3.37
N HIS A 33 -6.22 -23.33 -2.91
CA HIS A 33 -4.97 -23.85 -3.44
C HIS A 33 -4.27 -24.88 -2.55
N LEU A 34 -4.54 -24.89 -1.23
CA LEU A 34 -3.88 -25.76 -0.24
C LEU A 34 -4.89 -26.60 0.56
N GLY A 35 -6.20 -26.41 0.37
CA GLY A 35 -7.23 -27.11 1.12
C GLY A 35 -7.17 -26.84 2.63
N GLY A 36 -8.02 -27.56 3.36
CA GLY A 36 -8.18 -27.38 4.80
C GLY A 36 -8.85 -26.06 5.20
N ASP A 37 -8.84 -25.76 6.49
CA ASP A 37 -9.41 -24.52 7.01
C ASP A 37 -8.31 -23.55 7.49
N ALA A 38 -8.65 -22.27 7.52
CA ALA A 38 -7.83 -21.21 8.08
C ALA A 38 -8.72 -20.19 8.79
N VAL A 39 -8.21 -19.65 9.89
CA VAL A 39 -8.89 -18.59 10.65
C VAL A 39 -8.42 -17.24 10.14
N VAL A 40 -9.35 -16.29 10.01
CA VAL A 40 -8.99 -14.91 9.70
C VAL A 40 -8.56 -14.20 10.99
N ILE A 41 -7.30 -13.77 11.04
CA ILE A 41 -6.78 -12.88 12.09
C ILE A 41 -6.11 -11.71 11.37
N PRO A 42 -6.73 -10.52 11.35
CA PRO A 42 -6.15 -9.34 10.70
C PRO A 42 -4.93 -8.82 11.46
N ASN A 43 -4.13 -8.00 10.79
CA ASN A 43 -3.04 -7.30 11.45
C ASN A 43 -3.58 -6.31 12.48
N GLY A 44 -2.96 -6.27 13.65
CA GLY A 44 -3.28 -5.28 14.68
C GLY A 44 -2.84 -3.87 14.27
N VAL A 45 -3.49 -2.86 14.86
CA VAL A 45 -3.14 -1.44 14.73
C VAL A 45 -3.20 -0.79 16.11
N ASP A 46 -2.19 0.03 16.45
CA ASP A 46 -2.21 0.82 17.67
C ASP A 46 -3.13 2.05 17.48
N VAL A 47 -4.42 1.86 17.74
CA VAL A 47 -5.42 2.93 17.64
C VAL A 47 -5.10 4.09 18.58
N GLY A 48 -4.54 3.81 19.76
CA GLY A 48 -4.24 4.83 20.77
C GLY A 48 -3.12 5.76 20.33
N PHE A 49 -2.12 5.24 19.62
CA PHE A 49 -1.06 6.00 19.00
C PHE A 49 -1.61 6.94 17.91
N PHE A 50 -2.35 6.42 16.93
CA PHE A 50 -2.85 7.24 15.81
C PHE A 50 -3.96 8.23 16.21
N ALA A 51 -4.80 7.89 17.19
CA ALA A 51 -5.88 8.77 17.63
C ALA A 51 -5.37 10.06 18.31
N LYS A 52 -4.12 10.08 18.77
CA LYS A 52 -3.47 11.22 19.40
C LYS A 52 -2.61 12.04 18.44
N ALA A 53 -2.55 11.67 17.16
CA ALA A 53 -1.72 12.36 16.18
C ALA A 53 -2.22 13.81 16.00
N GLU A 54 -1.31 14.77 16.14
CA GLU A 54 -1.59 16.18 15.88
C GLU A 54 -1.30 16.52 14.40
N PRO A 55 -2.20 17.21 13.70
CA PRO A 55 -2.00 17.54 12.30
C PRO A 55 -0.92 18.62 12.12
N LYS A 56 0.13 18.32 11.36
CA LYS A 56 1.13 19.34 10.99
C LYS A 56 0.50 20.43 10.15
N ALA A 57 0.62 21.68 10.60
CA ALA A 57 0.01 22.84 9.94
C ALA A 57 0.43 22.94 8.46
N GLU A 58 1.72 22.68 8.15
CA GLU A 58 2.20 22.73 6.78
C GLU A 58 1.64 21.63 5.88
N TRP A 59 0.97 20.60 6.39
CA TRP A 59 0.36 19.50 5.61
C TRP A 59 -1.17 19.63 5.47
N GLN A 60 -1.78 20.59 6.16
CA GLN A 60 -3.22 20.83 6.09
C GLN A 60 -3.66 21.45 4.75
N GLY A 61 -4.97 21.48 4.51
CA GLY A 61 -5.57 21.99 3.27
C GLY A 61 -5.89 20.88 2.27
N ARG A 62 -5.78 21.18 0.97
CA ARG A 62 -6.05 20.20 -0.11
C ARG A 62 -4.83 19.32 -0.35
N THR A 63 -4.55 18.45 0.59
CA THR A 63 -3.38 17.57 0.56
C THR A 63 -3.81 16.12 0.34
N LEU A 64 -3.26 15.48 -0.68
CA LEU A 64 -3.29 14.04 -0.84
C LEU A 64 -2.01 13.45 -0.24
N GLY A 65 -2.15 12.39 0.57
CA GLY A 65 -1.01 11.64 1.09
C GLY A 65 -0.91 10.26 0.43
N PHE A 66 0.29 9.91 -0.01
CA PHE A 66 0.64 8.55 -0.43
C PHE A 66 1.74 8.03 0.48
N ILE A 67 1.51 6.89 1.12
CA ILE A 67 2.51 6.22 1.98
C ILE A 67 2.75 4.83 1.42
N GLY A 68 3.97 4.59 0.97
CA GLY A 68 4.36 3.31 0.40
C GLY A 68 5.68 3.39 -0.35
N ARG A 69 6.25 2.23 -0.62
CA ARG A 69 7.42 2.13 -1.48
C ARG A 69 7.11 2.64 -2.88
N ILE A 70 7.92 3.57 -3.36
CA ILE A 70 7.80 4.19 -4.68
C ILE A 70 8.12 3.17 -5.78
N ASP A 71 9.12 2.33 -5.53
CA ASP A 71 9.59 1.27 -6.43
C ASP A 71 8.70 0.01 -6.44
N GLU A 72 7.51 0.08 -5.82
CA GLU A 72 6.59 -1.04 -5.70
C GLU A 72 5.27 -0.74 -6.41
N PRO A 73 5.15 -0.97 -7.74
CA PRO A 73 4.01 -0.56 -8.55
C PRO A 73 2.65 -1.03 -8.03
N ARG A 74 2.60 -2.19 -7.36
CA ARG A 74 1.38 -2.74 -6.73
C ARG A 74 0.80 -1.84 -5.62
N LYS A 75 1.56 -0.88 -5.10
CA LYS A 75 1.09 0.14 -4.16
C LYS A 75 0.26 1.25 -4.82
N GLY A 76 0.28 1.34 -6.15
CA GLY A 76 -0.62 2.21 -6.90
C GLY A 76 -0.11 3.63 -7.17
N LEU A 77 1.15 3.96 -6.82
CA LEU A 77 1.73 5.27 -7.14
C LEU A 77 1.63 5.62 -8.63
N PRO A 78 1.91 4.70 -9.59
CA PRO A 78 1.77 5.01 -11.01
C PRO A 78 0.33 5.35 -11.43
N VAL A 79 -0.66 4.77 -10.74
CA VAL A 79 -2.08 5.07 -10.98
C VAL A 79 -2.40 6.49 -10.49
N LEU A 80 -1.93 6.84 -9.29
CA LEU A 80 -2.11 8.17 -8.72
C LEU A 80 -1.44 9.25 -9.58
N MET A 81 -0.22 9.00 -10.06
CA MET A 81 0.51 9.92 -10.95
C MET A 81 -0.26 10.16 -12.26
N LYS A 82 -0.83 9.10 -12.87
CA LYS A 82 -1.68 9.25 -14.06
C LYS A 82 -2.96 10.04 -13.81
N ALA A 83 -3.54 9.95 -12.60
CA ALA A 83 -4.76 10.66 -12.23
C ALA A 83 -4.51 12.12 -11.82
N LEU A 84 -3.31 12.45 -11.34
CA LEU A 84 -2.98 13.75 -10.76
C LEU A 84 -3.28 14.94 -11.68
N PRO A 85 -3.02 14.91 -13.00
CA PRO A 85 -3.39 16.02 -13.88
C PRO A 85 -4.90 16.33 -13.89
N ALA A 86 -5.74 15.30 -13.91
CA ALA A 86 -7.20 15.48 -13.87
C ALA A 86 -7.66 16.02 -12.50
N ILE A 87 -7.03 15.56 -11.41
CA ILE A 87 -7.30 16.07 -10.06
C ILE A 87 -6.93 17.55 -9.97
N LEU A 88 -5.75 17.94 -10.47
CA LEU A 88 -5.29 19.33 -10.44
C LEU A 88 -6.13 20.25 -11.35
N ALA A 89 -6.64 19.75 -12.47
CA ALA A 89 -7.57 20.50 -13.31
C ALA A 89 -8.89 20.82 -12.58
N ALA A 90 -9.41 19.86 -11.81
CA ALA A 90 -10.64 20.05 -11.03
C ALA A 90 -10.41 20.79 -9.69
N ARG A 91 -9.22 20.66 -9.10
CA ARG A 91 -8.85 21.21 -7.79
C ARG A 91 -7.41 21.77 -7.82
N PRO A 92 -7.21 22.97 -8.39
CA PRO A 92 -5.88 23.53 -8.67
C PRO A 92 -4.99 23.81 -7.45
N GLU A 93 -5.56 23.83 -6.26
CA GLU A 93 -4.84 24.01 -5.00
C GLU A 93 -4.40 22.68 -4.35
N THR A 94 -4.70 21.55 -5.00
CA THR A 94 -4.27 20.23 -4.52
C THR A 94 -2.75 20.07 -4.62
N ARG A 95 -2.18 19.40 -3.63
CA ARG A 95 -0.81 18.88 -3.66
C ARG A 95 -0.77 17.41 -3.24
N LEU A 96 0.29 16.73 -3.62
CA LEU A 96 0.54 15.33 -3.28
C LEU A 96 1.80 15.23 -2.41
N LEU A 97 1.68 14.65 -1.22
CA LEU A 97 2.81 14.23 -0.39
C LEU A 97 3.07 12.75 -0.62
N VAL A 98 4.32 12.38 -0.89
CA VAL A 98 4.73 10.99 -1.10
C VAL A 98 5.77 10.62 -0.04
N ALA A 99 5.43 9.68 0.83
CA ALA A 99 6.33 9.14 1.85
C ALA A 99 6.68 7.67 1.55
N GLY A 100 7.97 7.37 1.54
CA GLY A 100 8.52 6.04 1.30
C GLY A 100 9.84 6.07 0.52
N ARG A 101 10.50 4.91 0.43
CA ARG A 101 11.75 4.76 -0.35
C ARG A 101 11.45 4.50 -1.82
N GLY A 102 12.34 5.00 -2.68
CA GLY A 102 12.48 4.63 -4.08
C GLY A 102 12.99 5.81 -4.90
N ASP A 103 12.85 5.71 -6.22
CA ASP A 103 13.34 6.72 -7.15
C ASP A 103 12.25 7.79 -7.42
N GLU A 104 12.50 9.00 -6.93
CA GLU A 104 11.59 10.14 -7.08
C GLU A 104 11.49 10.62 -8.54
N GLU A 105 12.59 10.55 -9.30
CA GLU A 105 12.62 10.96 -10.70
C GLU A 105 11.78 10.01 -11.55
N GLU A 106 11.89 8.70 -11.29
CA GLU A 106 11.07 7.67 -11.92
C GLU A 106 9.59 7.87 -11.58
N ALA A 107 9.27 8.15 -10.31
CA ALA A 107 7.90 8.33 -9.85
C ALA A 107 7.16 9.44 -10.62
N VAL A 108 7.82 10.58 -10.85
CA VAL A 108 7.23 11.73 -11.56
C VAL A 108 7.49 11.72 -13.07
N ALA A 109 8.19 10.70 -13.60
CA ALA A 109 8.53 10.65 -15.01
C ALA A 109 7.30 10.74 -15.93
N SER A 110 6.18 10.14 -15.48
CA SER A 110 4.89 10.18 -16.20
C SER A 110 4.14 11.50 -16.11
N LEU A 111 4.56 12.43 -15.24
CA LEU A 111 3.92 13.74 -15.07
C LEU A 111 4.55 14.79 -15.99
N PRO A 112 3.73 15.72 -16.55
CA PRO A 112 4.20 16.95 -17.18
C PRO A 112 5.07 17.75 -16.22
N LYS A 113 6.15 18.37 -16.73
CA LYS A 113 7.17 19.05 -15.90
C LYS A 113 6.56 20.13 -15.01
N GLU A 114 5.59 20.87 -15.52
CA GLU A 114 4.84 21.92 -14.85
C GLU A 114 4.00 21.42 -13.66
N LEU A 115 3.65 20.13 -13.62
CA LEU A 115 2.88 19.54 -12.53
C LEU A 115 3.77 18.87 -11.48
N ARG A 116 5.05 18.61 -11.76
CA ARG A 116 5.96 17.95 -10.83
C ARG A 116 6.15 18.73 -9.53
N GLY A 117 6.10 20.07 -9.59
CA GLY A 117 6.14 20.93 -8.40
C GLY A 117 4.92 20.82 -7.48
N ARG A 118 3.90 20.04 -7.85
CA ARG A 118 2.75 19.71 -6.99
C ARG A 118 2.94 18.44 -6.18
N VAL A 119 4.07 17.74 -6.39
CA VAL A 119 4.45 16.54 -5.66
C VAL A 119 5.62 16.87 -4.75
N GLU A 120 5.47 16.56 -3.47
CA GLU A 120 6.50 16.71 -2.45
C GLU A 120 6.87 15.31 -1.94
N PHE A 121 8.15 14.95 -2.06
CA PHE A 121 8.67 13.70 -1.54
C PHE A 121 9.22 13.91 -0.14
N LEU A 122 8.67 13.19 0.83
CA LEU A 122 9.05 13.25 2.23
C LEU A 122 10.14 12.22 2.59
N GLY A 123 10.49 11.33 1.65
CA GLY A 123 11.37 10.19 1.90
C GLY A 123 10.79 9.25 2.95
N MET A 124 11.67 8.59 3.72
CA MET A 124 11.25 7.76 4.85
C MET A 124 10.82 8.63 6.02
N VAL A 125 9.57 8.46 6.44
CA VAL A 125 9.04 9.06 7.67
C VAL A 125 9.09 8.03 8.79
N SER A 126 9.35 8.48 10.02
CA SER A 126 9.18 7.65 11.21
C SER A 126 7.73 7.67 11.65
N ASP A 127 7.37 6.67 12.45
CA ASP A 127 6.24 6.77 13.37
C ASP A 127 6.52 7.87 14.41
#